data_AF-A0A9X1ULJ2-F1
#
_entry.id   AF-A0A9X1ULJ2-F1
#
_cell.length_a   1.000
_cell.length_b   1.000
_cell.length_c   1.000
_cell.angle_alpha   90.00
_cell.angle_beta   90.00
_cell.angle_gamma   90.00
#
_symmetry.space_group_name_H-M   'P 1'
#
loop_
_entity.id
_entity.type
_entity.pdbx_description
1 polymer ?
#
loop_
_entity_poly.entity_id
_entity_poly.type
_entity_poly.pdbx_seq_one_letter_code
_entity_poly.pdbx_strand_id
1 'polypeptide(L)'
;MKVVTAAAVATATVASNISYAQPTPVSDMPTTLPGNLRYAQPEDAPQMARTLTSHLNSAQQADLPTNQSASPQGGEGVTQMISKPKTSVEFAQNLKVIFDDDLLLQDAFYTEAYLKDIFNLEEISIFDDANGADRQISIMANVPGSVIPRIKLSESFGGSTSGARFGGGKTTHQSGSVTAVLNFGVYEGGPDFDRTERIFAKKFVRVPPQPSPHGGPGEATAPHGNETWKFEQVDGQIEKKLTVGFNSAGELSRVLVELKKN
;
A
#
# COMPACT_ATOMS: atom_id res chain seq x y z
N MET A 1 9.29 -9.71 55.62
CA MET A 1 8.80 -8.53 54.87
C MET A 1 9.35 -8.62 53.46
N LYS A 2 8.49 -8.80 52.45
CA LYS A 2 8.83 -8.79 51.02
C LYS A 2 8.55 -7.38 50.49
N VAL A 3 9.52 -6.78 49.81
CA VAL A 3 9.31 -5.57 49.01
C VAL A 3 9.00 -6.03 47.58
N VAL A 4 7.80 -5.72 47.11
CA VAL A 4 7.41 -5.89 45.70
C VAL A 4 7.46 -4.49 45.09
N THR A 5 8.47 -4.26 44.26
CA THR A 5 8.57 -3.05 43.45
C THR A 5 7.76 -3.28 42.19
N ALA A 6 6.63 -2.59 42.06
CA ALA A 6 5.82 -2.59 40.85
C ALA A 6 6.54 -1.74 39.78
N ALA A 7 7.09 -2.38 38.76
CA ALA A 7 7.50 -1.69 37.55
C ALA A 7 6.26 -1.57 36.63
N ALA A 8 5.79 -0.34 36.46
CA ALA A 8 4.73 -0.02 35.51
C ALA A 8 5.24 -0.28 34.08
N VAL A 9 4.65 -1.25 33.39
CA VAL A 9 4.88 -1.49 31.97
C VAL A 9 4.07 -0.45 31.20
N ALA A 10 4.75 0.57 30.68
CA ALA A 10 4.16 1.50 29.74
C ALA A 10 3.91 0.76 28.41
N THR A 11 2.66 0.40 28.15
CA THR A 11 2.21 -0.02 26.82
C THR A 11 2.32 1.17 25.87
N ALA A 12 3.37 1.20 25.06
CA ALA A 12 3.47 2.11 23.94
C ALA A 12 2.55 1.61 22.82
N THR A 13 1.33 2.14 22.76
CA THR A 13 0.49 2.02 21.57
C THR A 13 1.14 2.85 20.47
N VAL A 14 1.78 2.20 19.50
CA VAL A 14 2.25 2.88 18.29
C VAL A 14 1.01 3.23 17.46
N ALA A 15 0.51 4.45 17.66
CA ALA A 15 -0.36 5.08 16.69
C ALA A 15 0.49 5.38 15.45
N SER A 16 0.14 4.78 14.31
CA SER A 16 0.74 5.07 13.01
C SER A 16 0.40 6.51 12.58
N ASN A 17 1.08 7.50 13.17
CA ASN A 17 1.09 8.88 12.69
C ASN A 17 2.09 8.96 11.52
N ILE A 18 1.64 8.61 10.31
CA ILE A 18 2.42 8.92 9.10
C ILE A 18 1.93 10.27 8.59
N SER A 19 2.58 11.34 9.05
CA SER A 19 2.42 12.70 8.54
C SER A 19 2.98 12.80 7.12
N TYR A 20 2.27 13.49 6.24
CA TYR A 20 2.54 13.61 4.81
C TYR A 20 3.66 14.62 4.55
N ALA A 21 4.75 14.18 3.93
CA ALA A 21 5.68 15.04 3.21
C ALA A 21 6.15 14.33 1.94
N GLN A 22 5.80 14.89 0.79
CA GLN A 22 6.58 14.67 -0.43
C GLN A 22 7.90 15.44 -0.29
N PRO A 23 9.02 14.92 -0.83
CA PRO A 23 10.24 15.70 -0.92
C PRO A 23 10.04 16.84 -1.94
N THR A 24 10.00 18.08 -1.46
CA THR A 24 10.04 19.28 -2.32
C THR A 24 11.48 19.60 -2.73
N PRO A 25 11.74 20.02 -3.98
CA PRO A 25 13.05 20.54 -4.36
C PRO A 25 13.32 21.87 -3.64
N VAL A 26 14.55 22.02 -3.12
CA VAL A 26 15.02 23.24 -2.45
C VAL A 26 15.08 24.37 -3.47
N SER A 27 14.30 25.44 -3.24
CA SER A 27 14.48 26.71 -3.92
C SER A 27 14.83 27.76 -2.85
N ASP A 28 16.01 28.34 -2.99
CA ASP A 28 16.57 29.32 -2.07
C ASP A 28 15.69 30.57 -1.97
N MET A 29 15.28 30.89 -0.74
CA MET A 29 14.68 32.16 -0.28
C MET A 29 15.79 33.01 0.36
N PRO A 30 15.69 34.37 0.41
CA PRO A 30 14.76 35.03 1.34
C PRO A 30 14.20 36.36 0.78
N THR A 31 13.25 37.11 1.33
CA THR A 31 12.88 37.45 2.72
C THR A 31 11.56 38.26 2.69
N THR A 32 10.93 38.42 3.87
CA THR A 32 9.89 39.42 4.27
C THR A 32 8.44 38.92 4.41
N LEU A 33 8.07 38.63 5.66
CA LEU A 33 6.74 38.85 6.23
C LEU A 33 6.54 40.36 6.45
N PRO A 34 5.33 40.93 6.27
CA PRO A 34 4.39 40.93 7.40
C PRO A 34 2.88 40.89 7.02
N GLY A 35 2.08 40.37 7.96
CA GLY A 35 0.90 41.11 8.46
C GLY A 35 -0.50 40.83 7.85
N ASN A 36 -1.43 40.59 8.78
CA ASN A 36 -2.86 40.90 8.78
C ASN A 36 -3.89 39.86 8.30
N LEU A 37 -4.50 39.24 9.30
CA LEU A 37 -5.91 38.81 9.34
C LEU A 37 -6.84 39.86 8.71
N ARG A 38 -7.57 39.49 7.66
CA ARG A 38 -8.91 40.00 7.36
C ARG A 38 -9.74 38.90 6.72
N TYR A 39 -10.86 38.57 7.37
CA TYR A 39 -11.96 37.84 6.78
C TYR A 39 -12.55 38.69 5.64
N ALA A 40 -12.65 38.11 4.45
CA ALA A 40 -13.48 38.60 3.37
C ALA A 40 -14.20 37.40 2.74
N GLN A 41 -15.47 37.27 3.08
CA GLN A 41 -16.45 36.43 2.43
C GLN A 41 -16.82 37.05 1.07
N PRO A 42 -16.90 36.28 -0.02
CA PRO A 42 -17.75 36.64 -1.14
C PRO A 42 -19.05 35.83 -1.06
N GLU A 43 -20.15 36.55 -0.86
CA GLU A 43 -21.45 36.15 -1.38
C GLU A 43 -21.34 36.08 -2.91
N ASP A 44 -21.58 34.90 -3.49
CA ASP A 44 -22.40 34.72 -4.69
C ASP A 44 -22.35 33.25 -5.11
N ALA A 45 -23.48 32.57 -4.90
CA ALA A 45 -23.74 31.26 -5.47
C ALA A 45 -24.45 31.43 -6.82
N PRO A 46 -24.06 30.68 -7.86
CA PRO A 46 -24.98 30.30 -8.92
C PRO A 46 -25.44 28.86 -8.72
N GLN A 47 -26.75 28.76 -8.57
CA GLN A 47 -27.67 27.62 -8.69
C GLN A 47 -27.16 26.36 -9.40
N MET A 48 -27.40 25.20 -8.75
CA MET A 48 -27.47 23.91 -9.41
C MET A 48 -28.66 23.83 -10.39
N ALA A 49 -28.41 23.33 -11.60
CA ALA A 49 -29.15 22.20 -12.18
C ALA A 49 -28.61 21.83 -13.58
N ARG A 50 -28.27 20.55 -13.78
CA ARG A 50 -28.93 19.73 -14.81
C ARG A 50 -28.68 18.25 -14.58
N THR A 51 -29.78 17.59 -14.26
CA THR A 51 -30.04 16.15 -14.32
C THR A 51 -29.55 15.59 -15.66
N LEU A 52 -28.64 14.61 -15.63
CA LEU A 52 -28.37 13.71 -16.74
C LEU A 52 -28.89 12.33 -16.36
N THR A 53 -30.17 12.12 -16.64
CA THR A 53 -30.76 10.79 -16.78
C THR A 53 -30.15 10.14 -18.02
N SER A 54 -29.35 9.09 -17.86
CA SER A 54 -29.15 8.11 -18.94
C SER A 54 -29.91 6.83 -18.60
N HIS A 55 -30.93 6.57 -19.41
CA HIS A 55 -31.57 5.27 -19.53
C HIS A 55 -30.82 4.52 -20.63
N LEU A 56 -30.19 3.39 -20.29
CA LEU A 56 -29.89 2.34 -21.26
C LEU A 56 -30.31 1.00 -20.66
N ASN A 57 -31.01 0.28 -21.52
CA ASN A 57 -31.93 -0.80 -21.22
C ASN A 57 -31.25 -2.11 -20.88
N SER A 58 -31.99 -2.91 -20.12
CA SER A 58 -31.84 -4.35 -19.99
C SER A 58 -31.84 -5.02 -21.36
N ALA A 59 -30.83 -5.85 -21.63
CA ALA A 59 -30.88 -6.89 -22.64
C ALA A 59 -30.20 -8.16 -22.09
N GLN A 60 -31.05 -9.13 -21.79
CA GLN A 60 -30.89 -10.56 -22.03
C GLN A 60 -29.60 -11.28 -21.60
N GLN A 61 -29.76 -12.00 -20.48
CA GLN A 61 -29.26 -13.33 -20.16
C GLN A 61 -28.87 -14.20 -21.38
N ALA A 62 -27.62 -14.66 -21.40
CA ALA A 62 -27.19 -15.89 -22.07
C ALA A 62 -25.95 -16.47 -21.36
N ASP A 63 -26.19 -17.60 -20.70
CA ASP A 63 -25.35 -18.77 -20.41
C ASP A 63 -24.01 -18.67 -19.64
N LEU A 64 -24.07 -19.27 -18.45
CA LEU A 64 -22.97 -19.88 -17.69
C LEU A 64 -22.25 -20.98 -18.51
N PRO A 65 -20.91 -21.08 -18.40
CA PRO A 65 -20.24 -22.36 -18.44
C PRO A 65 -20.15 -22.92 -17.01
N THR A 66 -20.90 -24.00 -16.81
CA THR A 66 -20.94 -24.85 -15.63
C THR A 66 -19.69 -25.73 -15.54
N ASN A 67 -19.15 -25.82 -14.31
CA ASN A 67 -18.30 -26.88 -13.71
C ASN A 67 -16.93 -27.21 -14.33
N GLN A 68 -15.88 -26.95 -13.55
CA GLN A 68 -15.01 -28.04 -13.07
C GLN A 68 -14.70 -27.85 -11.58
N SER A 69 -15.45 -28.58 -10.75
CA SER A 69 -15.06 -28.95 -9.40
C SER A 69 -13.93 -29.98 -9.50
N ALA A 70 -12.77 -29.67 -8.93
CA ALA A 70 -11.76 -30.66 -8.62
C ALA A 70 -11.26 -30.44 -7.17
N SER A 71 -11.67 -31.35 -6.29
CA SER A 71 -10.82 -31.89 -5.22
C SER A 71 -10.62 -33.36 -5.58
N PRO A 72 -9.47 -34.03 -5.34
CA PRO A 72 -8.68 -33.93 -4.10
C PRO A 72 -7.14 -34.03 -4.28
N GLN A 73 -6.35 -33.63 -3.27
CA GLN A 73 -5.30 -34.45 -2.64
C GLN A 73 -4.46 -33.61 -1.68
N GLY A 74 -4.44 -34.03 -0.41
CA GLY A 74 -3.52 -33.50 0.58
C GLY A 74 -2.09 -33.94 0.28
N GLY A 75 -1.14 -33.12 0.76
CA GLY A 75 0.24 -33.56 0.94
C GLY A 75 1.31 -32.87 0.10
N GLU A 76 1.11 -31.66 -0.43
CA GLU A 76 2.20 -30.78 -0.88
C GLU A 76 1.74 -29.33 -0.72
N GLY A 77 2.28 -28.66 0.31
CA GLY A 77 1.87 -27.31 0.69
C GLY A 77 2.29 -26.26 -0.35
N VAL A 78 1.31 -25.77 -1.10
CA VAL A 78 1.16 -24.37 -1.56
C VAL A 78 2.47 -23.60 -1.77
N THR A 79 3.24 -23.93 -2.81
CA THR A 79 4.20 -23.00 -3.40
C THR A 79 4.02 -23.01 -4.92
N GLN A 80 2.88 -22.50 -5.38
CA GLN A 80 2.85 -21.99 -6.74
C GLN A 80 3.80 -20.79 -6.75
N MET A 81 5.05 -21.00 -7.20
CA MET A 81 6.04 -19.93 -7.29
C MET A 81 5.48 -18.85 -8.21
N ILE A 82 5.12 -17.72 -7.60
CA ILE A 82 4.73 -16.53 -8.33
C ILE A 82 5.93 -16.12 -9.19
N SER A 83 5.69 -15.84 -10.46
CA SER A 83 6.76 -15.53 -11.40
C SER A 83 7.50 -14.25 -11.01
N LYS A 84 8.82 -14.24 -11.20
CA LYS A 84 9.64 -13.05 -10.96
C LYS A 84 9.15 -11.90 -11.83
N PRO A 85 8.77 -10.75 -11.25
CA PRO A 85 8.26 -9.64 -12.04
C PRO A 85 9.38 -9.02 -12.86
N LYS A 86 9.07 -8.70 -14.11
CA LYS A 86 9.92 -7.96 -15.05
C LYS A 86 9.40 -6.55 -15.31
N THR A 87 8.17 -6.27 -14.90
CA THR A 87 7.50 -4.97 -15.10
C THR A 87 6.78 -4.55 -13.82
N SER A 88 6.49 -3.25 -13.70
CA SER A 88 5.67 -2.73 -12.60
C SER A 88 4.25 -3.32 -12.57
N VAL A 89 3.70 -3.69 -13.73
CA VAL A 89 2.40 -4.37 -13.85
C VAL A 89 2.45 -5.77 -13.24
N GLU A 90 3.47 -6.56 -13.59
CA GLU A 90 3.68 -7.90 -13.01
C GLU A 90 3.96 -7.81 -11.50
N PHE A 91 4.71 -6.79 -11.07
CA PHE A 91 4.94 -6.54 -9.64
C PHE A 91 3.62 -6.27 -8.90
N ALA A 92 2.75 -5.42 -9.46
CA ALA A 92 1.43 -5.15 -8.88
C ALA A 92 0.51 -6.39 -8.89
N GLN A 93 0.62 -7.26 -9.90
CA GLN A 93 -0.07 -8.56 -9.90
C GLN A 93 0.42 -9.47 -8.78
N ASN A 94 1.72 -9.48 -8.48
CA ASN A 94 2.25 -10.24 -7.35
C ASN A 94 1.71 -9.71 -6.01
N LEU A 95 1.59 -8.38 -5.85
CA LEU A 95 0.93 -7.77 -4.69
C LEU A 95 -0.53 -8.19 -4.54
N LYS A 96 -1.26 -8.33 -5.66
CA LYS A 96 -2.63 -8.86 -5.65
C LYS A 96 -2.67 -10.30 -5.14
N VAL A 97 -1.78 -11.17 -5.61
CA VAL A 97 -1.72 -12.57 -5.14
C VAL A 97 -1.40 -12.63 -3.65
N ILE A 98 -0.44 -11.83 -3.18
CA ILE A 98 -0.11 -11.72 -1.74
C ILE A 98 -1.34 -11.34 -0.91
N PHE A 99 -2.14 -10.39 -1.41
CA PHE A 99 -3.35 -9.94 -0.74
C PHE A 99 -4.46 -11.00 -0.78
N ASP A 100 -4.73 -11.57 -1.95
CA ASP A 100 -5.85 -12.49 -2.12
C ASP A 100 -5.64 -13.82 -1.38
N ASP A 101 -4.42 -14.34 -1.38
CA ASP A 101 -4.09 -15.65 -0.81
C ASP A 101 -3.57 -15.57 0.65
N ASP A 102 -3.70 -14.39 1.29
CA ASP A 102 -3.32 -14.15 2.68
C ASP A 102 -1.85 -14.51 2.99
N LEU A 103 -0.96 -14.34 2.02
CA LEU A 103 0.42 -14.83 2.11
C LEU A 103 1.19 -14.17 3.25
N LEU A 104 0.88 -12.91 3.61
CA LEU A 104 1.51 -12.23 4.74
C LEU A 104 1.20 -12.89 6.10
N LEU A 105 0.20 -13.76 6.19
CA LEU A 105 -0.06 -14.53 7.42
C LEU A 105 0.83 -15.78 7.52
N GLN A 106 1.52 -16.17 6.46
CA GLN A 106 2.28 -17.41 6.36
C GLN A 106 3.78 -17.16 6.60
N ASP A 107 4.42 -17.97 7.46
CA ASP A 107 5.86 -17.81 7.73
C ASP A 107 6.73 -18.07 6.49
N ALA A 108 6.29 -18.96 5.60
CA ALA A 108 6.99 -19.29 4.36
C ALA A 108 7.17 -18.08 3.43
N PHE A 109 6.24 -17.12 3.47
CA PHE A 109 6.34 -15.86 2.73
C PHE A 109 7.59 -15.07 3.13
N TYR A 110 8.00 -15.13 4.40
CA TYR A 110 9.10 -14.33 4.95
C TYR A 110 10.49 -14.95 4.75
N THR A 111 10.60 -16.01 3.94
CA THR A 111 11.90 -16.60 3.62
C THR A 111 12.62 -15.77 2.56
N GLU A 112 13.95 -15.66 2.67
CA GLU A 112 14.76 -14.88 1.73
C GLU A 112 14.56 -15.33 0.28
N ALA A 113 14.56 -16.64 0.03
CA ALA A 113 14.36 -17.21 -1.29
C ALA A 113 13.00 -16.80 -1.89
N TYR A 114 11.93 -16.92 -1.11
CA TYR A 114 10.59 -16.58 -1.58
C TYR A 114 10.47 -15.08 -1.89
N LEU A 115 10.99 -14.21 -1.01
CA LEU A 115 10.95 -12.76 -1.21
C LEU A 115 11.79 -12.31 -2.40
N LYS A 116 12.96 -12.92 -2.61
CA LYS A 116 13.81 -12.65 -3.78
C LYS A 116 13.13 -13.06 -5.08
N ASP A 117 12.36 -14.13 -5.08
CA ASP A 117 11.67 -14.58 -6.28
C ASP A 117 10.43 -13.72 -6.57
N ILE A 118 9.53 -13.56 -5.60
CA ILE A 118 8.26 -12.84 -5.80
C ILE A 118 8.44 -11.35 -6.14
N PHE A 119 9.52 -10.72 -5.68
CA PHE A 119 9.79 -9.30 -5.92
C PHE A 119 11.00 -9.05 -6.82
N ASN A 120 11.62 -10.11 -7.36
CA ASN A 120 12.83 -10.05 -8.17
C ASN A 120 13.97 -9.29 -7.47
N LEU A 121 14.27 -9.62 -6.21
CA LEU A 121 15.24 -8.87 -5.39
C LEU A 121 16.63 -9.46 -5.45
N GLU A 122 17.63 -8.58 -5.49
CA GLU A 122 19.03 -8.93 -5.28
C GLU A 122 19.36 -9.00 -3.78
N GLU A 123 18.86 -8.03 -3.03
CA GLU A 123 19.07 -7.88 -1.59
C GLU A 123 17.76 -7.64 -0.85
N ILE A 124 17.66 -8.19 0.35
CA ILE A 124 16.56 -7.97 1.28
C ILE A 124 17.08 -8.04 2.71
N SER A 125 16.58 -7.17 3.58
CA SER A 125 16.82 -7.27 5.02
C SER A 125 15.62 -7.94 5.69
N ILE A 126 15.89 -8.98 6.47
CA ILE A 126 14.89 -9.73 7.24
C ILE A 126 15.35 -9.73 8.70
N PHE A 127 14.46 -9.31 9.59
CA PHE A 127 14.70 -9.29 11.03
C PHE A 127 13.62 -10.15 11.69
N ASP A 128 13.99 -11.26 12.32
CA ASP A 128 13.08 -12.16 13.06
C ASP A 128 13.43 -12.12 14.55
N ASP A 129 12.61 -11.44 15.33
CA ASP A 129 12.66 -11.48 16.78
C ASP A 129 11.66 -12.51 17.29
N ALA A 130 12.17 -13.70 17.59
CA ALA A 130 11.41 -14.81 18.17
C ALA A 130 11.54 -14.90 19.70
N ASN A 131 12.34 -14.05 20.33
CA ASN A 131 12.65 -14.15 21.77
C ASN A 131 11.78 -13.23 22.64
N GLY A 132 10.98 -12.37 22.02
CA GLY A 132 10.03 -11.47 22.69
C GLY A 132 8.78 -12.17 23.20
N ALA A 133 7.94 -11.39 23.89
CA ALA A 133 6.59 -11.82 24.27
C ALA A 133 5.77 -12.18 23.02
N ASP A 134 5.84 -11.33 22.00
CA ASP A 134 5.31 -11.57 20.65
C ASP A 134 6.46 -11.90 19.71
N ARG A 135 6.22 -12.75 18.70
CA ARG A 135 7.19 -12.96 17.61
C ARG A 135 6.99 -11.92 16.53
N GLN A 136 8.06 -11.27 16.09
CA GLN A 136 8.02 -10.21 15.09
C GLN A 136 8.98 -10.50 13.95
N ILE A 137 8.47 -10.53 12.73
CA ILE A 137 9.26 -10.60 11.50
C ILE A 137 9.11 -9.27 10.78
N SER A 138 10.21 -8.61 10.41
CA SER A 138 10.22 -7.38 9.63
C SER A 138 11.05 -7.55 8.37
N ILE A 139 10.59 -7.01 7.26
CA ILE A 139 11.24 -7.06 5.95
C ILE A 139 11.36 -5.66 5.35
N MET A 140 12.46 -5.41 4.64
CA MET A 140 12.63 -4.22 3.83
C MET A 140 13.53 -4.50 2.63
N ALA A 141 13.17 -3.94 1.48
CA ALA A 141 14.00 -4.04 0.28
C ALA A 141 13.75 -2.88 -0.69
N ASN A 142 14.72 -2.70 -1.59
CA ASN A 142 14.61 -1.84 -2.75
C ASN A 142 14.29 -2.70 -3.98
N VAL A 143 13.31 -2.29 -4.78
CA VAL A 143 12.98 -2.97 -6.03
C VAL A 143 14.05 -2.61 -7.08
N PRO A 144 14.52 -3.57 -7.90
CA PRO A 144 15.55 -3.29 -8.89
C PRO A 144 15.07 -2.37 -10.01
N GLY A 145 16.02 -1.63 -10.58
CA GLY A 145 15.82 -0.72 -11.70
C GLY A 145 15.25 -1.37 -12.97
N SER A 146 15.42 -2.68 -13.11
CA SER A 146 14.94 -3.49 -14.23
C SER A 146 13.43 -3.75 -14.19
N VAL A 147 12.80 -3.61 -13.01
CA VAL A 147 11.35 -3.78 -12.84
C VAL A 147 10.67 -2.43 -12.73
N ILE A 148 11.28 -1.51 -11.97
CA ILE A 148 10.78 -0.14 -11.75
C ILE A 148 11.92 0.85 -11.97
N PRO A 149 11.74 1.90 -12.79
CA PRO A 149 12.78 2.87 -13.09
C PRO A 149 13.43 3.47 -11.82
N ARG A 150 14.75 3.67 -11.87
CA ARG A 150 15.48 4.38 -10.81
C ARG A 150 15.22 5.87 -10.88
N ILE A 151 15.25 6.54 -9.72
CA ILE A 151 15.20 8.00 -9.63
C ILE A 151 16.59 8.53 -9.94
N LYS A 152 16.69 9.46 -10.89
CA LYS A 152 17.93 10.18 -11.18
C LYS A 152 18.22 11.17 -10.06
N LEU A 153 19.44 11.13 -9.55
CA LEU A 153 19.95 12.07 -8.54
C LEU A 153 21.18 12.78 -9.10
N SER A 154 21.63 13.84 -8.43
CA SER A 154 22.92 14.42 -8.79
C SER A 154 24.06 13.42 -8.53
N GLU A 155 25.16 13.56 -9.26
CA GLU A 155 26.36 12.73 -9.09
C GLU A 155 26.90 12.76 -7.65
N SER A 156 26.74 13.89 -6.96
CA SER A 156 27.11 14.03 -5.54
C SER A 156 26.33 13.11 -4.59
N PHE A 157 25.18 12.57 -5.03
CA PHE A 157 24.38 11.58 -4.31
C PHE A 157 24.42 10.19 -4.99
N GLY A 158 25.46 9.92 -5.78
CA GLY A 158 25.65 8.62 -6.45
C GLY A 158 24.86 8.44 -7.74
N GLY A 159 24.34 9.52 -8.33
CA GLY A 159 23.74 9.56 -9.68
C GLY A 159 22.35 8.92 -9.80
N SER A 160 21.99 7.93 -8.98
CA SER A 160 20.63 7.39 -8.93
C SER A 160 20.32 6.62 -7.64
N THR A 161 19.05 6.64 -7.25
CA THR A 161 18.51 5.80 -6.16
C THR A 161 17.38 4.90 -6.66
N SER A 162 16.98 3.91 -5.86
CA SER A 162 15.84 3.07 -6.23
C SER A 162 14.56 3.91 -6.32
N GLY A 163 13.79 3.69 -7.39
CA GLY A 163 12.50 4.35 -7.58
C GLY A 163 11.36 3.66 -6.85
N ALA A 164 11.58 2.48 -6.28
CA ALA A 164 10.59 1.78 -5.48
C ALA A 164 11.18 0.97 -4.34
N ARG A 165 10.45 0.94 -3.24
CA ARG A 165 10.83 0.21 -2.02
C ARG A 165 9.60 -0.40 -1.39
N PHE A 166 9.81 -1.43 -0.60
CA PHE A 166 8.79 -1.90 0.32
C PHE A 166 9.36 -2.15 1.71
N GLY A 167 8.48 -2.02 2.69
CA GLY A 167 8.71 -2.42 4.07
C GLY A 167 7.47 -3.10 4.60
N GLY A 168 7.63 -4.06 5.49
CA GLY A 168 6.50 -4.79 6.04
C GLY A 168 6.93 -5.75 7.12
N GLY A 169 5.99 -6.56 7.57
CA GLY A 169 6.25 -7.53 8.62
C GLY A 169 5.02 -8.28 9.05
N LYS A 170 5.24 -9.19 10.00
CA LYS A 170 4.22 -9.97 10.69
C LYS A 170 4.54 -9.99 12.17
N THR A 171 3.51 -9.80 12.99
CA THR A 171 3.56 -9.99 14.43
C THR A 171 2.60 -11.10 14.80
N THR A 172 3.10 -12.13 15.48
CA THR A 172 2.29 -13.17 16.11
C THR A 172 2.26 -12.88 17.60
N HIS A 173 1.08 -12.54 18.11
CA HIS A 173 0.89 -12.19 19.51
C HIS A 173 0.74 -13.43 20.40
N GLN A 174 1.02 -13.30 21.69
CA GLN A 174 0.82 -14.38 22.68
C GLN A 174 -0.59 -14.96 22.70
N SER A 175 -1.59 -14.12 22.39
CA SER A 175 -2.99 -14.52 22.26
C SER A 175 -3.25 -15.49 21.10
N GLY A 176 -2.30 -15.65 20.18
CA GLY A 176 -2.47 -16.37 18.92
C GLY A 176 -2.93 -15.48 17.76
N SER A 177 -3.36 -14.24 18.02
CA SER A 177 -3.73 -13.30 16.96
C SER A 177 -2.50 -12.88 16.15
N VAL A 178 -2.69 -12.63 14.85
CA VAL A 178 -1.62 -12.23 13.93
C VAL A 178 -1.97 -10.92 13.26
N THR A 179 -1.02 -10.00 13.20
CA THR A 179 -1.11 -8.77 12.39
C THR A 179 0.01 -8.77 11.38
N ALA A 180 -0.28 -8.51 10.11
CA ALA A 180 0.71 -8.45 9.05
C ALA A 180 0.46 -7.24 8.14
N VAL A 181 1.54 -6.59 7.73
CA VAL A 181 1.50 -5.37 6.92
C VAL A 181 2.56 -5.43 5.84
N LEU A 182 2.23 -4.94 4.65
CA LEU A 182 3.18 -4.67 3.58
C LEU A 182 2.88 -3.28 2.99
N ASN A 183 3.88 -2.40 3.01
CA ASN A 183 3.81 -1.04 2.47
C ASN A 183 4.81 -0.92 1.33
N PHE A 184 4.30 -0.93 0.11
CA PHE A 184 5.04 -0.71 -1.11
C PHE A 184 4.85 0.73 -1.59
N GLY A 185 5.95 1.38 -1.97
CA GLY A 185 5.94 2.72 -2.54
C GLY A 185 6.80 2.79 -3.79
N VAL A 186 6.31 3.52 -4.79
CA VAL A 186 7.00 3.79 -6.05
C VAL A 186 6.84 5.28 -6.39
N TYR A 187 7.91 5.86 -6.92
CA TYR A 187 7.93 7.27 -7.31
C TYR A 187 7.27 7.49 -8.68
N GLU A 188 7.75 6.78 -9.69
CA GLU A 188 7.29 6.83 -11.09
C GLU A 188 7.32 5.45 -11.73
N GLY A 189 6.52 5.27 -12.79
CA GLY A 189 6.51 4.04 -13.59
C GLY A 189 5.62 2.92 -13.03
N GLY A 190 4.71 3.27 -12.11
CA GLY A 190 3.62 2.39 -11.70
C GLY A 190 2.54 2.25 -12.78
N PRO A 191 1.69 1.20 -12.73
CA PRO A 191 0.52 1.12 -13.60
C PRO A 191 -0.43 2.30 -13.38
N ASP A 192 -1.10 2.76 -14.43
CA ASP A 192 -2.17 3.77 -14.35
C ASP A 192 -3.38 3.28 -13.52
N PHE A 193 -4.33 4.18 -13.26
CA PHE A 193 -5.55 3.89 -12.50
C PHE A 193 -6.35 2.71 -13.08
N ASP A 194 -6.70 2.75 -14.36
CA ASP A 194 -7.52 1.70 -15.01
C ASP A 194 -6.84 0.34 -14.94
N ARG A 195 -5.53 0.30 -15.16
CA ARG A 195 -4.73 -0.92 -15.07
C ARG A 195 -4.67 -1.43 -13.64
N THR A 196 -4.50 -0.54 -12.67
CA THR A 196 -4.49 -0.87 -11.24
C THR A 196 -5.84 -1.44 -10.79
N GLU A 197 -6.94 -0.81 -11.20
CA GLU A 197 -8.30 -1.28 -10.90
C GLU A 197 -8.53 -2.68 -11.47
N ARG A 198 -8.13 -2.94 -12.72
CA ARG A 198 -8.22 -4.28 -13.34
C ARG A 198 -7.34 -5.32 -12.65
N ILE A 199 -6.14 -4.94 -12.20
CA ILE A 199 -5.24 -5.85 -11.48
C ILE A 199 -5.91 -6.27 -10.18
N PHE A 200 -6.26 -5.34 -9.30
CA PHE A 200 -6.79 -5.70 -7.99
C PHE A 200 -8.23 -6.23 -8.06
N ALA A 201 -9.02 -5.81 -9.05
CA ALA A 201 -10.40 -6.22 -9.28
C ALA A 201 -11.27 -6.15 -8.01
N LYS A 202 -11.05 -5.10 -7.20
CA LYS A 202 -11.79 -4.84 -5.95
C LYS A 202 -12.72 -3.65 -6.12
N LYS A 203 -13.79 -3.65 -5.34
CA LYS A 203 -14.70 -2.50 -5.21
C LYS A 203 -14.08 -1.48 -4.26
N PHE A 204 -13.20 -0.63 -4.79
CA PHE A 204 -12.57 0.41 -3.99
C PHE A 204 -13.54 1.55 -3.68
N VAL A 205 -13.30 2.18 -2.53
CA VAL A 205 -13.91 3.46 -2.15
C VAL A 205 -12.81 4.51 -2.10
N ARG A 206 -13.05 5.65 -2.74
CA ARG A 206 -12.13 6.79 -2.70
C ARG A 206 -12.05 7.34 -1.29
N VAL A 207 -10.83 7.54 -0.80
CA VAL A 207 -10.54 8.18 0.48
C VAL A 207 -10.37 9.68 0.24
N PRO A 208 -11.16 10.55 0.90
CA PRO A 208 -10.96 11.99 0.82
C PRO A 208 -9.55 12.40 1.31
N PRO A 209 -8.90 13.37 0.67
CA PRO A 209 -7.60 13.85 1.12
C PRO A 209 -7.71 14.44 2.53
N GLN A 210 -6.76 14.09 3.40
CA GLN A 210 -6.66 14.69 4.72
C GLN A 210 -5.88 16.01 4.66
N PRO A 211 -6.22 17.01 5.51
CA PRO A 211 -5.42 18.22 5.63
C PRO A 211 -4.00 17.89 6.06
N SER A 212 -3.00 18.35 5.30
CA SER A 212 -1.58 18.21 5.65
C SER A 212 -1.05 19.54 6.18
N PRO A 213 -0.41 19.56 7.36
CA PRO A 213 0.23 20.77 7.88
C PRO A 213 1.44 21.23 7.05
N HIS A 214 1.93 20.38 6.14
CA HIS A 214 3.08 20.66 5.27
C HIS A 214 2.66 21.09 3.85
N GLY A 215 1.37 21.35 3.63
CA GLY A 215 0.80 21.49 2.30
C GLY A 215 0.39 20.15 1.72
N GLY A 216 -0.63 20.18 0.85
CA GLY A 216 -1.05 19.02 0.09
C GLY A 216 -0.05 18.67 -1.03
N PRO A 217 -0.24 17.53 -1.70
CA PRO A 217 0.50 17.26 -2.92
C PRO A 217 0.27 18.37 -3.95
N GLY A 218 1.23 18.53 -4.87
CA GLY A 218 1.06 19.44 -6.01
C GLY A 218 -0.19 19.10 -6.84
N GLU A 219 -0.61 20.00 -7.73
CA GLU A 219 -1.80 19.79 -8.55
C GLU A 219 -1.73 18.46 -9.34
N ALA A 220 -2.88 17.79 -9.45
CA ALA A 220 -3.00 16.60 -10.29
C ALA A 220 -2.82 17.00 -11.76
N THR A 221 -2.01 16.23 -12.49
CA THR A 221 -1.74 16.44 -13.91
C THR A 221 -2.51 15.46 -14.81
N ALA A 222 -3.19 14.47 -14.22
CA ALA A 222 -4.01 13.50 -14.91
C ALA A 222 -5.25 13.12 -14.07
N PRO A 223 -6.28 12.48 -14.69
CA PRO A 223 -7.36 11.85 -13.94
C PRO A 223 -6.84 10.91 -12.86
N HIS A 224 -7.52 10.89 -11.72
CA HIS A 224 -7.12 10.12 -10.53
C HIS A 224 -5.75 10.49 -9.92
N GLY A 225 -5.13 11.58 -10.38
CA GLY A 225 -3.90 12.09 -9.81
C GLY A 225 -4.07 12.47 -8.34
N ASN A 226 -3.10 12.08 -7.50
CA ASN A 226 -3.09 12.26 -6.05
C ASN A 226 -4.25 11.58 -5.29
N GLU A 227 -5.04 10.73 -5.95
CA GLU A 227 -6.13 10.03 -5.28
C GLU A 227 -5.61 8.86 -4.44
N THR A 228 -6.37 8.53 -3.40
CA THR A 228 -6.17 7.33 -2.58
C THR A 228 -7.49 6.57 -2.53
N TRP A 229 -7.40 5.25 -2.65
CA TRP A 229 -8.54 4.35 -2.74
C TRP A 229 -8.33 3.17 -1.80
N LYS A 230 -9.41 2.73 -1.16
CA LYS A 230 -9.35 1.71 -0.11
C LYS A 230 -10.41 0.64 -0.32
N PHE A 231 -10.02 -0.60 -0.06
CA PHE A 231 -10.87 -1.76 0.03
C PHE A 231 -10.71 -2.39 1.41
N GLU A 232 -11.82 -2.77 2.03
CA GLU A 232 -11.85 -3.49 3.30
C GLU A 232 -12.81 -4.68 3.20
N GLN A 233 -12.41 -5.79 3.79
CA GLN A 233 -13.22 -7.01 3.86
C GLN A 233 -12.96 -7.73 5.17
N VAL A 234 -13.99 -8.37 5.71
CA VAL A 234 -13.86 -9.35 6.79
C VAL A 234 -14.25 -10.70 6.23
N ASP A 235 -13.32 -11.65 6.27
CA ASP A 235 -13.51 -13.03 5.83
C ASP A 235 -13.26 -13.98 7.01
N GLY A 236 -14.35 -14.44 7.63
CA GLY A 236 -14.28 -15.23 8.87
C GLY A 236 -13.55 -14.48 9.99
N GLN A 237 -12.38 -14.97 10.37
CA GLN A 237 -11.53 -14.39 11.41
C GLN A 237 -10.47 -13.40 10.89
N ILE A 238 -10.43 -13.19 9.57
CA ILE A 238 -9.41 -12.35 8.91
C ILE A 238 -10.03 -11.03 8.48
N GLU A 239 -9.50 -9.92 8.99
CA GLU A 239 -9.74 -8.57 8.50
C GLU A 239 -8.67 -8.24 7.45
N LYS A 240 -9.09 -7.89 6.23
CA LYS A 240 -8.22 -7.58 5.09
C LYS A 240 -8.44 -6.14 4.65
N LYS A 241 -7.35 -5.38 4.52
CA LYS A 241 -7.38 -4.01 3.99
C LYS A 241 -6.34 -3.85 2.89
N LEU A 242 -6.75 -3.19 1.82
CA LEU A 242 -5.90 -2.82 0.71
C LEU A 242 -6.12 -1.34 0.43
N THR A 243 -5.07 -0.54 0.54
CA THR A 243 -5.07 0.88 0.16
C THR A 243 -4.12 1.08 -0.99
N VAL A 244 -4.60 1.70 -2.07
CA VAL A 244 -3.79 2.09 -3.22
C VAL A 244 -3.78 3.62 -3.34
N GLY A 245 -2.63 4.18 -3.67
CA GLY A 245 -2.45 5.62 -3.86
C GLY A 245 -1.81 5.90 -5.21
N PHE A 246 -2.14 7.04 -5.80
CA PHE A 246 -1.66 7.46 -7.11
C PHE A 246 -0.84 8.76 -7.01
N ASN A 247 0.19 8.92 -7.83
CA ASN A 247 0.95 10.17 -7.94
C ASN A 247 0.14 11.22 -8.74
N SER A 248 0.69 12.42 -8.95
CA SER A 248 -0.02 13.49 -9.68
C SER A 248 -0.38 13.11 -11.12
N ALA A 249 0.38 12.21 -11.74
CA ALA A 249 0.17 11.70 -13.09
C ALA A 249 -0.84 10.53 -13.15
N GLY A 250 -1.46 10.15 -12.03
CA GLY A 250 -2.44 9.06 -11.99
C GLY A 250 -1.81 7.66 -12.07
N GLU A 251 -0.49 7.55 -11.85
CA GLU A 251 0.21 6.26 -11.77
C GLU A 251 0.23 5.76 -10.32
N LEU A 252 0.11 4.45 -10.14
CA LEU A 252 0.19 3.80 -8.83
C LEU A 252 1.49 4.19 -8.15
N SER A 253 1.40 4.83 -6.99
CA SER A 253 2.54 5.30 -6.19
C SER A 253 2.66 4.58 -4.85
N ARG A 254 1.57 3.95 -4.38
CA ARG A 254 1.55 3.24 -3.11
C ARG A 254 0.58 2.07 -3.13
N VAL A 255 1.00 0.97 -2.49
CA VAL A 255 0.12 -0.14 -2.10
C VAL A 255 0.39 -0.46 -0.64
N LEU A 256 -0.65 -0.40 0.19
CA LEU A 256 -0.62 -0.83 1.59
C LEU A 256 -1.58 -2.01 1.75
N VAL A 257 -1.03 -3.16 2.11
CA VAL A 257 -1.76 -4.35 2.51
C VAL A 257 -1.70 -4.48 4.03
N GLU A 258 -2.85 -4.65 4.67
CA GLU A 258 -2.95 -4.93 6.10
C GLU A 258 -3.87 -6.14 6.30
N LEU A 259 -3.35 -7.18 6.96
CA LEU A 259 -4.10 -8.38 7.32
C LEU A 259 -4.08 -8.53 8.84
N LYS A 260 -5.22 -8.85 9.43
CA LYS A 260 -5.33 -9.15 10.85
C LYS A 260 -6.16 -10.41 11.04
N LYS A 261 -5.59 -11.41 11.71
CA LYS A 261 -6.27 -12.66 12.08
C LYS A 261 -6.46 -12.68 13.59
N ASN A 262 -7.71 -12.75 14.04
CA ASN A 262 -8.06 -12.82 15.46
C ASN A 262 -8.03 -14.25 15.99
#